data_AF-A0A2E0KYN4-F1
#
_entry.id   AF-A0A2E0KYN4-F1
#
_cell.length_a   1.000
_cell.length_b   1.000
_cell.length_c   1.000
_cell.angle_alpha   90.00
_cell.angle_beta   90.00
_cell.angle_gamma   90.00
#
_symmetry.space_group_name_H-M   'P 1'
#
loop_
_entity.id
_entity.type
_entity.pdbx_description
1 polymer ?
#
loop_
_entity_poly.entity_id
_entity_poly.type
_entity_poly.pdbx_seq_one_letter_code
_entity_poly.pdbx_strand_id
1 'polypeptide(L)'
;MLKTKMLWLLSLILLLGILSAAPASAGDLILNINSGADSTVWFVSGEASLVMNGFDLTPLNINLPAVIDRVSLAVNTPVPGASIDLLIYEDSNGRSPVDARLVSQTQVNITQSGTFTHVFSSPITVTQPVVWIGFYLPVDFRFLADTSGSSVLTYWGWTNGGRFNVNDLSSAQVLGPADGSAPVNINMNGKARITAEISSVGGGSAIPIDPNAPTELSDGPIVQRPGGPDVNTNIMQAFSANQCDTLYRDVDDMTITYSGGVVVECKRLWAGYAPPDPLGYTRQQILYEITIYNDQGFVVTEWLPAGITHCIEPYPDDVNDAVVGLAFGAPQQWEIRPTLRYGNLVCAEIGRSGLLSYFLPTDETKQAAGVS
;
A
#
# COMPACT_ATOMS: atom_id res chain seq x y z
N MET A 1 34.89 -24.72 39.80
CA MET A 1 35.01 -23.26 39.54
C MET A 1 34.83 -22.86 38.08
N LEU A 2 35.23 -23.68 37.08
CA LEU A 2 35.10 -23.30 35.66
C LEU A 2 33.64 -23.30 35.14
N LYS A 3 32.80 -24.23 35.61
CA LYS A 3 31.39 -24.36 35.19
C LYS A 3 30.52 -23.16 35.55
N THR A 4 30.77 -22.52 36.69
CA THR A 4 29.98 -21.38 37.15
C THR A 4 30.25 -20.12 36.32
N LYS A 5 31.48 -19.89 35.88
CA LYS A 5 31.84 -18.74 35.04
C LYS A 5 31.26 -18.86 33.61
N MET A 6 31.16 -20.08 33.10
CA MET A 6 30.59 -20.34 31.76
C MET A 6 29.08 -20.12 31.72
N LEU A 7 28.37 -20.44 32.81
CA LEU A 7 26.93 -20.21 32.92
C LEU A 7 26.57 -18.71 32.93
N TRP A 8 27.37 -17.89 33.63
CA TRP A 8 27.20 -16.44 33.64
C TRP A 8 27.47 -15.80 32.29
N LEU A 9 28.46 -16.29 31.53
CA LEU A 9 28.76 -15.77 30.19
C LEU A 9 27.63 -16.08 29.19
N LEU A 10 27.08 -17.29 29.24
CA LEU A 10 25.94 -17.70 28.41
C LEU A 10 24.67 -16.92 28.75
N SER A 11 24.42 -16.67 30.03
CA SER A 11 23.27 -15.87 30.46
C SER A 11 23.41 -14.40 30.03
N LEU A 12 24.63 -13.84 30.02
CA LEU A 12 24.89 -12.48 29.55
C LEU A 12 24.73 -12.37 28.03
N ILE A 13 25.22 -13.34 27.26
CA ILE A 13 25.05 -13.36 25.79
C ILE A 13 23.57 -13.52 25.41
N LEU A 14 22.81 -14.35 26.14
CA LEU A 14 21.37 -14.50 25.93
C LEU A 14 20.61 -13.20 26.27
N LEU A 15 21.01 -12.51 27.35
CA LEU A 15 20.40 -11.24 27.75
C LEU A 15 20.70 -10.11 26.75
N LEU A 16 21.92 -10.06 26.19
CA LEU A 16 22.26 -9.11 25.13
C LEU A 16 21.56 -9.42 23.79
N GLY A 17 21.25 -10.69 23.51
CA GLY A 17 20.52 -11.10 22.31
C GLY A 17 19.01 -10.76 22.34
N ILE A 18 18.42 -10.58 23.53
CA ILE A 18 17.01 -10.21 23.69
C ILE A 18 16.79 -8.69 23.59
N LEU A 19 17.85 -7.89 23.79
CA LEU A 19 17.77 -6.42 23.79
C LEU A 19 17.86 -5.76 22.39
N SER A 20 17.99 -6.54 21.30
CA SER A 20 18.23 -6.01 19.95
C SER A 20 17.08 -6.19 18.96
N ALA A 21 15.90 -6.66 19.39
CA ALA A 21 14.70 -6.67 18.55
C ALA A 21 13.82 -5.46 18.88
N ALA A 22 14.15 -4.30 18.32
CA ALA A 22 13.17 -3.22 18.25
C ALA A 22 12.04 -3.69 17.30
N PRO A 23 10.76 -3.59 17.69
CA PRO A 23 9.67 -3.84 16.75
C PRO A 23 9.79 -2.85 15.60
N ALA A 24 9.84 -3.36 14.37
CA ALA A 24 9.60 -2.54 13.20
C ALA A 24 8.12 -2.16 13.22
N SER A 25 7.81 -0.90 13.52
CA SER A 25 6.47 -0.36 13.30
C SER A 25 6.27 -0.30 11.80
N ALA A 26 5.27 -1.02 11.27
CA ALA A 26 4.79 -0.74 9.92
C ALA A 26 4.20 0.68 9.92
N GLY A 27 4.42 1.45 8.85
CA GLY A 27 3.77 2.74 8.69
C GLY A 27 2.23 2.61 8.60
N ASP A 28 1.53 3.64 9.06
CA ASP A 28 0.05 3.64 9.15
C ASP A 28 -0.62 3.70 7.77
N LEU A 29 0.10 4.23 6.76
CA LEU A 29 -0.41 4.42 5.41
C LEU A 29 0.61 3.97 4.36
N ILE A 30 0.13 3.30 3.32
CA ILE A 30 0.91 2.99 2.12
C ILE A 30 0.67 4.07 1.04
N LEU A 31 1.72 4.81 0.72
CA LEU A 31 1.81 5.71 -0.42
C LEU A 31 1.93 4.90 -1.72
N ASN A 32 0.92 5.02 -2.59
CA ASN A 32 0.88 4.32 -3.87
C ASN A 32 0.08 5.13 -4.90
N ILE A 33 0.71 5.48 -6.04
CA ILE A 33 0.04 6.16 -7.15
C ILE A 33 -0.48 5.21 -8.24
N ASN A 34 -0.24 3.90 -8.08
CA ASN A 34 -0.64 2.87 -9.03
C ASN A 34 -2.09 2.42 -8.75
N SER A 35 -2.90 2.36 -9.80
CA SER A 35 -4.34 2.04 -9.78
C SER A 35 -4.70 0.73 -10.48
N GLY A 36 -3.88 0.25 -11.41
CA GLY A 36 -4.12 -0.98 -12.16
C GLY A 36 -3.37 -2.18 -11.58
N ALA A 37 -3.88 -3.39 -11.82
CA ALA A 37 -3.18 -4.66 -11.57
C ALA A 37 -2.20 -5.01 -12.70
N ASP A 38 -2.51 -4.58 -13.92
CA ASP A 38 -1.70 -4.81 -15.11
C ASP A 38 -0.37 -4.07 -15.03
N SER A 39 0.68 -4.70 -15.55
CA SER A 39 2.04 -4.15 -15.52
C SER A 39 2.75 -4.36 -16.85
N THR A 40 3.55 -3.37 -17.23
CA THR A 40 4.49 -3.48 -18.35
C THR A 40 5.93 -3.33 -17.86
N VAL A 41 6.88 -3.92 -18.59
CA VAL A 41 8.30 -3.87 -18.25
C VAL A 41 8.92 -2.63 -18.87
N TRP A 42 9.52 -1.79 -18.02
CA TRP A 42 10.38 -0.68 -18.42
C TRP A 42 11.84 -1.01 -18.12
N PHE A 43 12.74 -0.43 -18.89
CA PHE A 43 14.17 -0.65 -18.71
C PHE A 43 14.97 0.64 -18.88
N VAL A 44 16.03 0.77 -18.10
CA VAL A 44 17.01 1.85 -18.22
C VAL A 44 17.95 1.52 -19.36
N SER A 45 18.12 2.43 -20.32
CA SER A 45 19.07 2.28 -21.42
C SER A 45 19.83 3.57 -21.69
N GLY A 46 21.03 3.45 -22.24
CA GLY A 46 21.92 4.58 -22.51
C GLY A 46 22.63 5.06 -21.23
N GLU A 47 21.88 5.72 -20.34
CA GLU A 47 22.42 6.36 -19.15
C GLU A 47 21.74 5.87 -17.87
N ALA A 48 22.52 5.74 -16.80
CA ALA A 48 21.98 5.48 -15.47
C ALA A 48 21.05 6.64 -15.07
N SER A 49 19.86 6.28 -14.59
CA SER A 49 18.74 7.21 -14.52
C SER A 49 18.03 7.16 -13.18
N LEU A 50 17.64 8.32 -12.69
CA LEU A 50 16.75 8.46 -11.55
C LEU A 50 15.31 8.28 -12.01
N VAL A 51 14.61 7.33 -11.38
CA VAL A 51 13.17 7.11 -11.54
C VAL A 51 12.52 7.37 -10.20
N MET A 52 11.55 8.29 -10.14
CA MET A 52 10.91 8.66 -8.88
C MET A 52 9.41 8.86 -9.01
N ASN A 53 8.69 8.63 -7.92
CA ASN A 53 7.28 8.98 -7.77
C ASN A 53 7.12 10.12 -6.75
N GLY A 54 6.23 11.06 -7.05
CA GLY A 54 5.77 12.10 -6.15
C GLY A 54 4.48 11.71 -5.45
N PHE A 55 4.40 12.03 -4.16
CA PHE A 55 3.23 11.81 -3.32
C PHE A 55 2.88 13.09 -2.58
N ASP A 56 1.67 13.60 -2.81
CA ASP A 56 1.11 14.70 -2.02
C ASP A 56 0.47 14.12 -0.75
N LEU A 57 0.98 14.54 0.40
CA LEU A 57 0.55 14.11 1.73
C LEU A 57 -0.63 14.93 2.24
N THR A 58 -0.90 16.11 1.65
CA THR A 58 -1.99 17.01 2.04
C THR A 58 -3.37 16.34 1.96
N PRO A 59 -3.76 15.66 0.86
CA PRO A 59 -5.05 14.99 0.78
C PRO A 59 -5.13 13.73 1.65
N LEU A 60 -4.00 13.22 2.14
CA LEU A 60 -3.91 11.97 2.89
C LEU A 60 -4.13 12.15 4.41
N ASN A 61 -4.42 13.38 4.85
CA ASN A 61 -4.65 13.72 6.25
C ASN A 61 -3.50 13.28 7.19
N ILE A 62 -2.27 13.28 6.67
CA ILE A 62 -1.06 12.98 7.43
C ILE A 62 -0.63 14.24 8.17
N ASN A 63 -0.42 14.14 9.49
CA ASN A 63 0.16 15.23 10.25
C ASN A 63 1.67 15.27 10.04
N LEU A 64 2.18 16.46 9.71
CA LEU A 64 3.61 16.71 9.59
C LEU A 64 4.18 17.22 10.95
N PRO A 65 5.39 16.81 11.35
CA PRO A 65 6.28 15.91 10.63
C PRO A 65 5.76 14.48 10.56
N ALA A 66 6.05 13.78 9.47
CA ALA A 66 5.75 12.38 9.27
C ALA A 66 7.05 11.58 9.10
N VAL A 67 6.99 10.25 9.19
CA VAL A 67 8.16 9.38 9.04
C VAL A 67 7.91 8.31 8.00
N ILE A 68 8.90 8.09 7.14
CA ILE A 68 8.94 7.01 6.16
C ILE A 68 9.86 5.91 6.70
N ASP A 69 9.33 4.72 6.89
CA ASP A 69 10.01 3.57 7.47
C ASP A 69 10.30 2.48 6.42
N ARG A 70 9.50 2.41 5.35
CA ARG A 70 9.64 1.41 4.28
C ARG A 70 9.46 2.00 2.89
N VAL A 71 10.27 1.53 1.93
CA VAL A 71 10.11 1.83 0.51
C VAL A 71 10.24 0.55 -0.31
N SER A 72 9.41 0.41 -1.34
CA SER A 72 9.45 -0.73 -2.25
C SER A 72 9.50 -0.32 -3.73
N LEU A 73 10.06 -1.22 -4.54
CA LEU A 73 10.11 -1.13 -6.01
C LEU A 73 9.76 -2.50 -6.61
N ALA A 74 8.86 -2.53 -7.58
CA ALA A 74 8.59 -3.75 -8.35
C ALA A 74 9.64 -3.94 -9.46
N VAL A 75 10.44 -5.00 -9.34
CA VAL A 75 11.62 -5.30 -10.16
C VAL A 75 11.30 -6.46 -11.09
N ASN A 76 11.59 -6.28 -12.38
CA ASN A 76 11.51 -7.37 -13.35
C ASN A 76 12.85 -8.08 -13.51
N THR A 77 13.92 -7.34 -13.82
CA THR A 77 15.26 -7.90 -14.01
C THR A 77 16.28 -6.98 -13.33
N PRO A 78 16.93 -7.41 -12.23
CA PRO A 78 17.94 -6.62 -11.56
C PRO A 78 19.26 -6.60 -12.33
N VAL A 79 20.19 -5.74 -11.91
CA VAL A 79 21.60 -5.75 -12.36
C VAL A 79 22.50 -6.07 -11.16
N PRO A 80 22.80 -7.36 -10.90
CA PRO A 80 23.58 -7.76 -9.73
C PRO A 80 24.97 -7.10 -9.70
N GLY A 81 25.36 -6.60 -8.52
CA GLY A 81 26.65 -5.95 -8.30
C GLY A 81 26.69 -4.46 -8.67
N ALA A 82 25.63 -3.93 -9.28
CA ALA A 82 25.47 -2.49 -9.46
C ALA A 82 24.93 -1.84 -8.17
N SER A 83 25.50 -0.68 -7.83
CA SER A 83 25.01 0.16 -6.74
C SER A 83 23.78 0.92 -7.18
N ILE A 84 22.70 0.86 -6.39
CA ILE A 84 21.50 1.67 -6.56
C ILE A 84 21.38 2.60 -5.37
N ASP A 85 21.07 3.87 -5.62
CA ASP A 85 20.72 4.81 -4.55
C ASP A 85 19.21 4.93 -4.44
N LEU A 86 18.68 4.58 -3.28
CA LEU A 86 17.34 4.95 -2.84
C LEU A 86 17.39 6.39 -2.30
N LEU A 87 16.58 7.26 -2.89
CA LEU A 87 16.55 8.69 -2.62
C LEU A 87 15.16 9.10 -2.16
N ILE A 88 15.10 9.87 -1.08
CA ILE A 88 13.87 10.49 -0.59
C ILE A 88 14.11 11.99 -0.55
N TYR A 89 13.21 12.75 -1.18
CA TYR A 89 13.17 14.19 -1.14
C TYR A 89 11.86 14.65 -0.51
N GLU A 90 11.88 15.86 0.04
CA GLU A 90 10.69 16.58 0.48
C GLU A 90 10.56 17.89 -0.29
N ASP A 91 9.32 18.32 -0.54
CA ASP A 91 9.00 19.48 -1.36
C ASP A 91 7.75 20.19 -0.83
N SER A 92 7.79 21.52 -0.87
CA SER A 92 6.74 22.41 -0.40
C SER A 92 5.60 22.63 -1.40
N ASN A 93 5.81 22.38 -2.70
CA ASN A 93 4.85 22.76 -3.74
C ASN A 93 4.35 21.62 -4.65
N GLY A 94 5.10 20.53 -4.80
CA GLY A 94 4.68 19.33 -5.51
C GLY A 94 4.55 19.43 -7.02
N ARG A 95 4.96 20.54 -7.63
CA ARG A 95 4.80 20.75 -9.08
C ARG A 95 5.89 20.02 -9.85
N SER A 96 7.13 20.18 -9.42
CA SER A 96 8.31 19.58 -10.03
C SER A 96 9.30 19.24 -8.94
N PRO A 97 10.05 18.13 -9.04
CA PRO A 97 11.06 17.81 -8.04
C PRO A 97 12.32 18.70 -8.16
N VAL A 98 12.39 19.63 -9.12
CA VAL A 98 13.61 20.43 -9.37
C VAL A 98 14.09 21.22 -8.15
N ASP A 99 13.16 21.65 -7.29
CA ASP A 99 13.40 22.38 -6.04
C ASP A 99 13.19 21.52 -4.78
N ALA A 100 13.00 20.20 -4.95
CA ALA A 100 12.87 19.27 -3.83
C ALA A 100 14.20 19.13 -3.08
N ARG A 101 14.13 19.06 -1.76
CA ARG A 101 15.29 18.91 -0.89
C ARG A 101 15.53 17.45 -0.54
N LEU A 102 16.74 16.95 -0.76
CA LEU A 102 17.11 15.59 -0.35
C LEU A 102 17.04 15.46 1.18
N VAL A 103 16.33 14.44 1.67
CA VAL A 103 16.25 14.11 3.10
C VAL A 103 16.92 12.77 3.43
N SER A 104 17.00 11.85 2.47
CA SER A 104 17.69 10.57 2.65
C SER A 104 18.31 10.09 1.34
N GLN A 105 19.54 9.58 1.44
CA GLN A 105 20.20 8.81 0.41
C GLN A 105 20.74 7.53 1.04
N THR A 106 20.26 6.39 0.56
CA THR A 106 20.68 5.07 1.04
C THR A 106 21.10 4.20 -0.12
N GLN A 107 22.31 3.66 -0.06
CA GLN A 107 22.77 2.69 -1.05
C GLN A 107 22.13 1.33 -0.79
N VAL A 108 21.49 0.76 -1.80
CA VAL A 108 20.84 -0.53 -1.75
C VAL A 108 21.35 -1.45 -2.86
N ASN A 109 21.29 -2.75 -2.60
CA ASN A 109 21.62 -3.78 -3.59
C ASN A 109 20.34 -4.58 -3.91
N ILE A 110 19.93 -4.53 -5.18
CA ILE A 110 18.79 -5.29 -5.69
C ILE A 110 19.34 -6.42 -6.54
N THR A 111 19.24 -7.65 -6.05
CA THR A 111 19.84 -8.84 -6.69
C THR A 111 18.82 -9.82 -7.23
N GLN A 112 17.53 -9.60 -6.99
CA GLN A 112 16.44 -10.49 -7.37
C GLN A 112 15.29 -9.73 -8.05
N SER A 113 14.57 -10.43 -8.92
CA SER A 113 13.27 -10.01 -9.46
C SER A 113 12.17 -10.15 -8.41
N GLY A 114 11.05 -9.46 -8.59
CA GLY A 114 9.95 -9.42 -7.63
C GLY A 114 9.86 -8.07 -6.96
N THR A 115 9.43 -8.01 -5.70
CA THR A 115 9.32 -6.74 -4.97
C THR A 115 10.52 -6.56 -4.09
N PHE A 116 11.32 -5.58 -4.44
CA PHE A 116 12.37 -5.11 -3.55
C PHE A 116 11.74 -4.24 -2.47
N THR A 117 12.11 -4.49 -1.22
CA THR A 117 11.67 -3.70 -0.07
C THR A 117 12.87 -3.33 0.77
N HIS A 118 13.02 -2.04 1.06
CA HIS A 118 14.00 -1.51 1.99
C HIS A 118 13.28 -0.98 3.23
N VAL A 119 13.71 -1.45 4.41
CA VAL A 119 13.25 -0.97 5.72
C VAL A 119 14.38 -0.14 6.32
N PHE A 120 14.09 1.11 6.68
CA PHE A 120 15.08 1.99 7.28
C PHE A 120 15.29 1.61 8.75
N SER A 121 16.56 1.49 9.17
CA SER A 121 16.91 1.27 10.57
C SER A 121 16.59 2.47 11.47
N SER A 122 16.45 3.65 10.87
CA SER A 122 15.94 4.87 11.49
C SER A 122 14.97 5.51 10.51
N PRO A 123 13.67 5.62 10.84
CA PRO A 123 12.68 6.20 9.94
C PRO A 123 13.08 7.61 9.48
N ILE A 124 12.79 7.92 8.23
CA ILE A 124 13.15 9.19 7.60
C ILE A 124 12.06 10.20 7.89
N THR A 125 12.36 11.23 8.69
CA THR A 125 11.43 12.32 8.97
C THR A 125 11.28 13.23 7.76
N VAL A 126 10.03 13.50 7.37
CA VAL A 126 9.63 14.48 6.36
C VAL A 126 8.78 15.57 7.00
N THR A 127 9.01 16.81 6.59
CA THR A 127 8.38 18.00 7.18
C THR A 127 7.57 18.82 6.17
N GLN A 128 7.59 18.41 4.90
CA GLN A 128 6.91 19.10 3.81
C GLN A 128 5.72 18.28 3.30
N PRO A 129 4.71 18.95 2.68
CA PRO A 129 3.50 18.30 2.19
C PRO A 129 3.74 17.33 1.04
N VAL A 130 4.84 17.42 0.30
CA VAL A 130 5.12 16.52 -0.82
C VAL A 130 6.42 15.76 -0.58
N VAL A 131 6.40 14.48 -0.93
CA VAL A 131 7.60 13.64 -0.91
C VAL A 131 7.84 13.03 -2.28
N TRP A 132 9.11 12.99 -2.69
CA TRP A 132 9.54 12.33 -3.91
C TRP A 132 10.43 11.16 -3.54
N ILE A 133 10.06 9.96 -3.98
CA ILE A 133 10.76 8.72 -3.64
C ILE A 133 11.23 8.08 -4.93
N GLY A 134 12.54 7.85 -5.02
CA GLY A 134 13.13 7.38 -6.26
C GLY A 134 14.34 6.48 -6.08
N PHE A 135 14.68 5.82 -7.18
CA PHE A 135 15.83 4.96 -7.30
C PHE A 135 16.71 5.46 -8.44
N TYR A 136 18.00 5.62 -8.17
CA TYR A 136 18.99 5.86 -9.20
C TYR A 136 19.42 4.50 -9.79
N LEU A 137 18.82 4.13 -10.91
CA LEU A 137 18.91 2.80 -11.48
C LEU A 137 20.04 2.71 -12.53
N PRO A 138 20.82 1.61 -12.54
CA PRO A 138 21.86 1.39 -13.53
C PRO A 138 21.26 1.06 -14.90
N VAL A 139 22.08 1.22 -15.94
CA VAL A 139 21.75 0.72 -17.29
C VAL A 139 21.44 -0.77 -17.26
N ASP A 140 20.51 -1.20 -18.10
CA ASP A 140 19.97 -2.57 -18.22
C ASP A 140 19.06 -3.02 -17.06
N PHE A 141 18.86 -2.19 -16.03
CA PHE A 141 17.88 -2.48 -14.98
C PHE A 141 16.47 -2.45 -15.54
N ARG A 142 15.65 -3.47 -15.21
CA ARG A 142 14.25 -3.56 -15.62
C ARG A 142 13.30 -3.57 -14.44
N PHE A 143 12.30 -2.71 -14.46
CA PHE A 143 11.30 -2.56 -13.42
C PHE A 143 9.88 -2.61 -14.01
N LEU A 144 8.88 -2.78 -13.15
CA LEU A 144 7.48 -2.81 -13.56
C LEU A 144 6.84 -1.43 -13.41
N ALA A 145 6.09 -1.04 -14.44
CA ALA A 145 5.21 0.12 -14.38
C ALA A 145 3.76 -0.33 -14.54
N ASP A 146 2.86 0.29 -13.80
CA ASP A 146 1.41 0.16 -13.97
C ASP A 146 1.00 0.67 -15.36
N THR A 147 0.06 0.01 -16.05
CA THR A 147 -0.42 0.42 -17.37
C THR A 147 -1.58 1.41 -17.35
N SER A 148 -2.03 1.87 -16.17
CA SER A 148 -3.08 2.88 -16.02
C SER A 148 -2.61 4.30 -16.36
N GLY A 149 -2.29 4.51 -17.65
CA GLY A 149 -2.06 5.82 -18.25
C GLY A 149 -0.73 6.50 -17.88
N SER A 150 -0.41 7.55 -18.62
CA SER A 150 0.71 8.46 -18.36
C SER A 150 0.58 9.17 -17.00
N SER A 151 1.71 9.53 -16.37
CA SER A 151 1.70 10.20 -15.07
C SER A 151 2.64 11.38 -15.00
N VAL A 152 2.09 12.52 -14.55
CA VAL A 152 2.86 13.70 -14.14
C VAL A 152 3.55 13.49 -12.78
N LEU A 153 3.19 12.44 -12.04
CA LEU A 153 3.75 12.14 -10.71
C LEU A 153 4.93 11.18 -10.78
N THR A 154 5.20 10.56 -11.93
CA THR A 154 6.42 9.78 -12.14
C THR A 154 7.42 10.63 -12.92
N TYR A 155 8.63 10.80 -12.41
CA TYR A 155 9.69 11.60 -13.01
C TYR A 155 10.90 10.75 -13.38
N TRP A 156 11.57 11.18 -14.45
CA TRP A 156 12.81 10.60 -14.94
C TRP A 156 13.91 11.66 -15.03
N GLY A 157 15.12 11.32 -14.59
CA GLY A 157 16.28 12.23 -14.56
C GLY A 157 17.59 11.55 -14.94
N TRP A 158 18.44 12.19 -15.75
CA TRP A 158 19.73 11.64 -16.19
C TRP A 158 20.68 12.72 -16.71
N THR A 159 21.93 12.34 -16.91
CA THR A 159 22.99 13.17 -17.49
C THR A 159 23.93 12.29 -18.28
N ASN A 160 24.37 12.78 -19.44
CA ASN A 160 25.25 12.04 -20.33
C ASN A 160 26.59 11.71 -19.66
N GLY A 161 27.03 10.45 -19.78
CA GLY A 161 28.35 10.00 -19.34
C GLY A 161 28.54 9.93 -17.83
N GLY A 162 27.47 9.96 -17.03
CA GLY A 162 27.61 9.87 -15.58
C GLY A 162 26.34 10.05 -14.77
N ARG A 163 26.55 10.42 -13.50
CA ARG A 163 25.48 10.67 -12.53
C ARG A 163 25.46 12.15 -12.18
N PHE A 164 24.29 12.77 -12.23
CA PHE A 164 24.12 14.15 -11.77
C PHE A 164 24.12 14.24 -10.25
N ASN A 165 24.27 15.45 -9.72
CA ASN A 165 24.31 15.66 -8.28
C ASN A 165 22.92 15.45 -7.68
N VAL A 166 22.72 14.36 -6.95
CA VAL A 166 21.42 14.04 -6.34
C VAL A 166 21.01 14.99 -5.21
N ASN A 167 21.91 15.86 -4.73
CA ASN A 167 21.55 16.95 -3.82
C ASN A 167 21.02 18.19 -4.54
N ASP A 168 21.12 18.23 -5.87
CA ASP A 168 20.68 19.33 -6.72
C ASP A 168 20.07 18.74 -8.01
N LEU A 169 18.77 18.45 -7.97
CA LEU A 169 18.07 17.81 -9.09
C LEU A 169 18.10 18.67 -10.37
N SER A 170 18.29 19.99 -10.24
CA SER A 170 18.48 20.89 -11.38
C SER A 170 19.78 20.66 -12.15
N SER A 171 20.76 19.96 -11.54
CA SER A 171 22.01 19.58 -12.20
C SER A 171 21.85 18.48 -13.25
N ALA A 172 20.68 17.82 -13.31
CA ALA A 172 20.38 16.86 -14.36
C ALA A 172 20.24 17.57 -15.72
N GLN A 173 20.92 17.07 -16.74
CA GLN A 173 20.75 17.55 -18.12
C GLN A 173 19.31 17.39 -18.61
N VAL A 174 18.65 16.32 -18.18
CA VAL A 174 17.23 16.14 -18.42
C VAL A 174 16.56 15.66 -17.14
N LEU A 175 15.48 16.34 -16.78
CA LEU A 175 14.58 16.01 -15.68
C LEU A 175 13.16 16.40 -16.10
N GLY A 176 12.21 15.48 -15.98
CA GLY A 176 10.82 15.79 -16.25
C GLY A 176 9.87 14.61 -16.08
N PRO A 177 8.57 14.86 -16.26
CA PRO A 177 7.54 13.86 -16.05
C PRO A 177 7.57 12.76 -17.12
N ALA A 178 7.07 11.60 -16.76
CA ALA A 178 6.97 10.41 -17.59
C ALA A 178 5.70 10.37 -18.47
N ASP A 179 5.03 11.52 -18.64
CA ASP A 179 3.79 11.65 -19.40
C ASP A 179 3.99 11.92 -20.89
N GLY A 180 5.25 11.89 -21.35
CA GLY A 180 5.61 12.19 -22.73
C GLY A 180 5.76 13.68 -23.02
N SER A 181 5.61 14.56 -22.03
CA SER A 181 5.91 15.98 -22.20
C SER A 181 7.43 16.25 -22.18
N ALA A 182 7.81 17.40 -22.74
CA ALA A 182 9.19 17.88 -22.70
C ALA A 182 9.62 18.14 -21.24
N PRO A 183 10.93 18.04 -20.90
CA PRO A 183 12.06 17.82 -21.80
C PRO A 183 12.36 16.34 -22.08
N VAL A 184 11.65 15.44 -21.41
CA VAL A 184 11.98 14.01 -21.41
C VAL A 184 11.46 13.34 -22.69
N ASN A 185 10.27 13.72 -23.18
CA ASN A 185 9.59 13.08 -24.30
C ASN A 185 9.49 11.54 -24.16
N ILE A 186 9.60 11.02 -22.93
CA ILE A 186 9.39 9.62 -22.59
C ILE A 186 7.97 9.54 -22.05
N ASN A 187 7.11 8.87 -22.81
CA ASN A 187 5.81 8.47 -22.32
C ASN A 187 5.94 7.05 -21.77
N MET A 188 5.88 6.90 -20.44
CA MET A 188 5.93 5.58 -19.83
C MET A 188 4.66 4.76 -20.08
N ASN A 189 3.59 5.39 -20.58
CA ASN A 189 2.23 4.85 -20.63
C ASN A 189 1.85 4.17 -19.30
N GLY A 190 2.38 4.72 -18.21
CA GLY A 190 2.39 4.05 -16.94
C GLY A 190 3.15 4.79 -15.83
N LYS A 191 3.00 4.27 -14.62
CA LYS A 191 3.60 4.77 -13.38
C LYS A 191 4.60 3.76 -12.86
N ALA A 192 5.80 4.20 -12.47
CA ALA A 192 6.74 3.29 -11.83
C ALA A 192 6.09 2.71 -10.56
N ARG A 193 6.22 1.40 -10.34
CA ARG A 193 5.66 0.75 -9.14
C ARG A 193 6.59 0.92 -7.94
N ILE A 194 6.69 2.17 -7.51
CA ILE A 194 7.35 2.60 -6.28
C ILE A 194 6.26 2.91 -5.25
N THR A 195 6.39 2.32 -4.06
CA THR A 195 5.51 2.56 -2.92
C THR A 195 6.32 2.86 -1.68
N ALA A 196 5.71 3.50 -0.69
CA ALA A 196 6.33 3.73 0.61
C ALA A 196 5.31 3.60 1.73
N GLU A 197 5.77 3.33 2.93
CA GLU A 197 4.97 3.44 4.14
C GLU A 197 5.31 4.70 4.90
N ILE A 198 4.29 5.33 5.48
CA ILE A 198 4.40 6.59 6.19
C ILE A 198 3.50 6.61 7.42
N SER A 199 4.00 7.19 8.51
CA SER A 199 3.27 7.44 9.76
C SER A 199 3.42 8.88 10.22
N SER A 200 2.42 9.42 10.92
CA SER A 200 2.53 10.76 11.53
C SER A 200 3.41 10.71 12.78
N VAL A 201 4.32 11.68 12.96
CA VAL A 201 5.17 11.77 14.17
C VAL A 201 4.35 12.40 15.29
N GLY A 202 3.77 11.53 16.12
CA GLY A 202 2.83 11.91 17.17
C GLY A 202 1.43 11.59 16.68
N GLY A 203 0.98 10.38 17.01
CA GLY A 203 -0.31 9.81 16.60
C GLY A 203 -1.39 10.88 16.56
N GLY A 204 -1.71 11.32 15.33
CA GLY A 204 -2.88 12.14 15.10
C GLY A 204 -4.06 11.34 15.60
N SER A 205 -4.80 11.91 16.54
CA SER A 205 -6.00 11.29 17.10
C SER A 205 -6.81 10.68 15.98
N ALA A 206 -7.10 9.39 16.14
CA ALA A 206 -8.23 8.77 15.50
C ALA A 206 -9.42 9.74 15.54
N ILE A 207 -10.11 9.83 14.40
CA ILE A 207 -11.46 10.38 14.28
C ILE A 207 -12.22 10.10 15.58
N PRO A 208 -12.97 11.04 16.18
CA PRO A 208 -13.70 10.81 17.43
C PRO A 208 -14.52 9.52 17.31
N ILE A 209 -13.97 8.44 17.86
CA ILE A 209 -14.63 7.15 17.91
C ILE A 209 -15.74 7.35 18.94
N ASP A 210 -16.96 6.98 18.56
CA ASP A 210 -18.09 6.87 19.47
C ASP A 210 -17.60 6.21 20.77
N PRO A 211 -17.75 6.85 21.94
CA PRO A 211 -17.30 6.29 23.22
C PRO A 211 -17.99 4.97 23.59
N ASN A 212 -18.96 4.51 22.79
CA ASN A 212 -19.61 3.20 22.93
C ASN A 212 -19.18 2.16 21.87
N ALA A 213 -18.32 2.52 20.90
CA ALA A 213 -17.75 1.52 20.00
C ALA A 213 -16.76 0.63 20.78
N PRO A 214 -16.82 -0.71 20.69
CA PRO A 214 -15.88 -1.58 21.38
C PRO A 214 -14.45 -1.32 20.89
N THR A 215 -13.68 -0.57 21.67
CA THR A 215 -12.24 -0.36 21.51
C THR A 215 -11.49 -1.65 21.84
N GLU A 216 -11.33 -2.51 20.84
CA GLU A 216 -10.24 -3.49 20.80
C GLU A 216 -9.81 -3.71 19.34
N LEU A 217 -8.88 -2.86 18.85
CA LEU A 217 -7.86 -3.33 17.91
C LEU A 217 -6.85 -4.11 18.73
N SER A 218 -7.20 -5.36 19.04
CA SER A 218 -6.28 -6.35 19.57
C SER A 218 -5.22 -6.62 18.49
N ASP A 219 -3.94 -6.63 18.87
CA ASP A 219 -2.77 -6.99 18.04
C ASP A 219 -2.75 -8.49 17.68
N GLY A 220 -3.94 -9.09 17.58
CA GLY A 220 -4.19 -10.50 17.35
C GLY A 220 -4.83 -10.74 15.97
N PRO A 221 -4.94 -12.01 15.58
CA PRO A 221 -5.53 -12.36 14.30
C PRO A 221 -6.98 -11.85 14.18
N ILE A 222 -7.32 -11.34 13.00
CA ILE A 222 -8.64 -10.79 12.71
C ILE A 222 -9.61 -11.94 12.51
N VAL A 223 -10.67 -11.91 13.31
CA VAL A 223 -11.82 -12.82 13.23
C VAL A 223 -13.09 -11.99 13.08
N GLN A 224 -14.13 -12.62 12.56
CA GLN A 224 -15.44 -12.01 12.45
C GLN A 224 -15.98 -11.62 13.83
N ARG A 225 -16.64 -10.47 13.92
CA ARG A 225 -17.42 -10.06 15.10
C ARG A 225 -18.90 -9.90 14.75
N PRO A 226 -19.84 -10.18 15.66
CA PRO A 226 -21.23 -9.88 15.44
C PRO A 226 -21.43 -8.35 15.35
N GLY A 227 -22.19 -7.91 14.35
CA GLY A 227 -22.62 -6.52 14.23
C GLY A 227 -23.70 -6.16 15.24
N GLY A 228 -23.89 -4.85 15.46
CA GLY A 228 -24.95 -4.35 16.34
C GLY A 228 -26.35 -4.72 15.86
N PRO A 229 -27.32 -4.97 16.77
CA PRO A 229 -28.66 -5.45 16.42
C PRO A 229 -29.52 -4.40 15.70
N ASP A 230 -29.18 -3.12 15.81
CA ASP A 230 -29.98 -1.99 15.30
C ASP A 230 -29.43 -1.41 13.99
N VAL A 231 -28.49 -2.09 13.33
CA VAL A 231 -27.93 -1.61 12.06
C VAL A 231 -28.93 -1.84 10.92
N ASN A 232 -29.24 -0.77 10.19
CA ASN A 232 -30.13 -0.81 9.04
C ASN A 232 -29.39 -1.31 7.80
N THR A 233 -29.54 -2.59 7.45
CA THR A 233 -28.94 -3.15 6.23
C THR A 233 -29.77 -2.91 4.96
N ASN A 234 -30.91 -2.21 5.03
CA ASN A 234 -31.73 -1.93 3.84
C ASN A 234 -31.07 -0.95 2.86
N ILE A 235 -30.05 -0.21 3.32
CA ILE A 235 -29.22 0.69 2.50
C ILE A 235 -28.15 -0.06 1.70
N MET A 236 -27.96 -1.35 1.98
CA MET A 236 -27.05 -2.20 1.22
C MET A 236 -27.64 -2.52 -0.15
N GLN A 237 -26.98 -2.08 -1.21
CA GLN A 237 -27.38 -2.36 -2.59
C GLN A 237 -26.44 -3.38 -3.23
N ALA A 238 -27.01 -4.46 -3.76
CA ALA A 238 -26.25 -5.44 -4.53
C ALA A 238 -25.62 -4.81 -5.79
N PHE A 239 -24.42 -5.26 -6.13
CA PHE A 239 -23.83 -4.98 -7.44
C PHE A 239 -24.50 -5.86 -8.50
N SER A 240 -25.67 -5.42 -8.98
CA SER A 240 -26.45 -6.13 -10.01
C SER A 240 -25.80 -6.18 -11.41
N ALA A 241 -24.66 -5.50 -11.60
CA ALA A 241 -23.90 -5.51 -12.83
C ALA A 241 -22.73 -6.51 -12.73
N ASN A 242 -22.33 -7.09 -13.87
CA ASN A 242 -21.09 -7.89 -14.02
C ASN A 242 -20.95 -9.10 -13.06
N GLN A 243 -22.07 -9.75 -12.72
CA GLN A 243 -22.11 -11.00 -11.94
C GLN A 243 -21.57 -10.86 -10.50
N CYS A 244 -21.71 -9.68 -9.90
CA CYS A 244 -21.34 -9.40 -8.51
C CYS A 244 -22.54 -9.52 -7.55
N ASP A 245 -23.50 -10.39 -7.84
CA ASP A 245 -24.81 -10.41 -7.18
C ASP A 245 -24.75 -10.75 -5.68
N THR A 246 -23.64 -11.33 -5.20
CA THR A 246 -23.42 -11.60 -3.76
C THR A 246 -22.53 -10.56 -3.07
N LEU A 247 -22.15 -9.49 -3.78
CA LEU A 247 -21.48 -8.34 -3.22
C LEU A 247 -22.46 -7.17 -3.14
N TYR A 248 -22.44 -6.48 -2.01
CA TYR A 248 -23.28 -5.32 -1.71
C TYR A 248 -22.38 -4.15 -1.31
N ARG A 249 -22.84 -2.93 -1.60
CA ARG A 249 -22.24 -1.67 -1.13
C ARG A 249 -23.27 -0.86 -0.36
N ASP A 250 -22.81 -0.12 0.63
CA ASP A 250 -23.63 0.88 1.30
C ASP A 250 -23.78 2.11 0.39
N VAL A 251 -25.01 2.43 -0.01
CA VAL A 251 -25.28 3.59 -0.86
C VAL A 251 -25.33 4.90 -0.09
N ASP A 252 -25.52 4.86 1.23
CA ASP A 252 -25.51 6.06 2.06
C ASP A 252 -24.09 6.56 2.24
N ASP A 253 -23.08 5.69 2.32
CA ASP A 253 -21.68 6.12 2.27
C ASP A 253 -21.40 6.92 0.99
N MET A 254 -21.90 6.44 -0.15
CA MET A 254 -21.68 7.13 -1.42
C MET A 254 -22.46 8.44 -1.52
N THR A 255 -23.73 8.45 -1.08
CA THR A 255 -24.64 9.59 -1.29
C THR A 255 -24.60 10.63 -0.18
N ILE A 256 -24.28 10.24 1.05
CA ILE A 256 -24.20 11.12 2.23
C ILE A 256 -22.74 11.47 2.49
N THR A 257 -21.88 10.48 2.76
CA THR A 257 -20.48 10.73 3.14
C THR A 257 -19.71 11.39 1.99
N TYR A 258 -19.90 10.89 0.76
CA TYR A 258 -19.24 11.43 -0.43
C TYR A 258 -20.12 12.38 -1.25
N SER A 259 -21.36 12.66 -0.85
CA SER A 259 -22.28 13.55 -1.60
C SER A 259 -22.45 13.15 -3.08
N GLY A 260 -22.35 11.85 -3.40
CA GLY A 260 -22.38 11.33 -4.77
C GLY A 260 -21.08 11.53 -5.56
N GLY A 261 -20.02 12.03 -4.92
CA GLY A 261 -18.72 12.32 -5.54
C GLY A 261 -17.88 11.08 -5.86
N VAL A 262 -18.34 9.89 -5.46
CA VAL A 262 -17.71 8.61 -5.80
C VAL A 262 -18.72 7.61 -6.33
N VAL A 263 -18.28 6.79 -7.27
CA VAL A 263 -19.01 5.67 -7.83
C VAL A 263 -18.17 4.41 -7.65
N VAL A 264 -18.76 3.34 -7.11
CA VAL A 264 -18.09 2.05 -7.03
C VAL A 264 -18.67 1.14 -8.10
N GLU A 265 -17.80 0.54 -8.90
CA GLU A 265 -18.12 -0.53 -9.83
C GLU A 265 -17.54 -1.85 -9.34
N CYS A 266 -18.15 -2.95 -9.76
CA CYS A 266 -17.69 -4.30 -9.48
C CYS A 266 -17.58 -5.12 -10.76
N LYS A 267 -16.63 -6.04 -10.76
CA LYS A 267 -16.48 -7.11 -11.74
C LYS A 267 -16.11 -8.41 -11.05
N ARG A 268 -16.81 -9.50 -11.36
CA ARG A 268 -16.39 -10.84 -10.91
C ARG A 268 -15.20 -11.32 -11.72
N LEU A 269 -14.17 -11.79 -11.04
CA LEU A 269 -12.96 -12.34 -11.65
C LEU A 269 -12.85 -13.85 -11.42
N TRP A 270 -12.02 -14.50 -12.25
CA TRP A 270 -11.64 -15.88 -12.02
C TRP A 270 -10.71 -15.97 -10.79
N ALA A 271 -11.02 -16.87 -9.87
CA ALA A 271 -10.29 -17.04 -8.62
C ALA A 271 -8.79 -17.37 -8.78
N GLY A 272 -8.35 -17.81 -9.97
CA GLY A 272 -6.95 -18.06 -10.28
C GLY A 272 -6.11 -16.79 -10.50
N TYR A 273 -6.74 -15.61 -10.59
CA TYR A 273 -6.03 -14.31 -10.59
C TYR A 273 -5.73 -13.79 -9.19
N ALA A 274 -6.20 -14.46 -8.13
CA ALA A 274 -5.94 -14.03 -6.77
C ALA A 274 -4.45 -14.17 -6.40
N PRO A 275 -3.91 -13.23 -5.60
CA PRO A 275 -2.65 -13.45 -4.90
C PRO A 275 -2.72 -14.66 -3.96
N PRO A 276 -1.57 -15.22 -3.55
CA PRO A 276 -1.51 -16.26 -2.53
C PRO A 276 -2.24 -15.86 -1.25
N ASP A 277 -2.98 -16.78 -0.66
CA ASP A 277 -3.74 -16.54 0.56
C ASP A 277 -2.80 -16.10 1.71
N PRO A 278 -3.22 -15.15 2.56
CA PRO A 278 -2.40 -14.71 3.69
C PRO A 278 -2.31 -15.81 4.75
N LEU A 279 -1.19 -15.85 5.50
CA LEU A 279 -0.95 -16.86 6.52
C LEU A 279 -2.09 -16.87 7.56
N GLY A 280 -2.63 -18.06 7.85
CA GLY A 280 -3.71 -18.24 8.81
C GLY A 280 -5.12 -18.08 8.23
N TYR A 281 -5.24 -17.83 6.93
CA TYR A 281 -6.52 -17.65 6.26
C TYR A 281 -6.59 -18.49 4.98
N THR A 282 -7.75 -19.03 4.68
CA THR A 282 -8.03 -19.73 3.42
C THR A 282 -9.10 -18.99 2.66
N ARG A 283 -8.81 -18.59 1.42
CA ARG A 283 -9.75 -17.88 0.58
C ARG A 283 -10.77 -18.82 -0.02
N GLN A 284 -12.02 -18.37 -0.09
CA GLN A 284 -13.06 -19.10 -0.81
C GLN A 284 -13.14 -18.68 -2.29
N GLN A 285 -13.86 -19.44 -3.11
CA GLN A 285 -13.81 -19.32 -4.58
C GLN A 285 -14.38 -18.02 -5.17
N ILE A 286 -14.81 -17.07 -4.35
CA ILE A 286 -15.35 -15.79 -4.81
C ILE A 286 -14.20 -14.78 -4.92
N LEU A 287 -14.08 -14.10 -6.07
CA LEU A 287 -13.13 -13.02 -6.28
C LEU A 287 -13.81 -11.88 -7.04
N TYR A 288 -13.82 -10.71 -6.43
CA TYR A 288 -14.31 -9.48 -7.03
C TYR A 288 -13.16 -8.53 -7.28
N GLU A 289 -13.27 -7.73 -8.33
CA GLU A 289 -12.52 -6.51 -8.50
C GLU A 289 -13.49 -5.37 -8.27
N ILE A 290 -13.14 -4.47 -7.36
CA ILE A 290 -13.86 -3.23 -7.12
C ILE A 290 -13.03 -2.08 -7.65
N THR A 291 -13.68 -1.17 -8.38
CA THR A 291 -13.07 0.05 -8.89
C THR A 291 -13.88 1.23 -8.43
N ILE A 292 -13.21 2.14 -7.74
CA ILE A 292 -13.81 3.38 -7.25
C ILE A 292 -13.46 4.48 -8.24
N TYR A 293 -14.45 5.21 -8.71
CA TYR A 293 -14.33 6.36 -9.58
C TYR A 293 -14.79 7.61 -8.86
N ASN A 294 -14.21 8.77 -9.18
CA ASN A 294 -14.74 10.06 -8.76
C ASN A 294 -15.86 10.53 -9.71
N ASP A 295 -16.45 11.68 -9.40
CA ASP A 295 -17.50 12.36 -10.18
C ASP A 295 -17.10 12.73 -11.61
N GLN A 296 -15.80 12.76 -11.90
CA GLN A 296 -15.24 12.98 -13.23
C GLN A 296 -15.00 11.68 -14.02
N GLY A 297 -15.28 10.52 -13.41
CA GLY A 297 -15.05 9.21 -14.01
C GLY A 297 -13.60 8.74 -13.97
N PHE A 298 -12.73 9.39 -13.19
CA PHE A 298 -11.36 8.93 -12.96
C PHE A 298 -11.30 7.94 -11.81
N VAL A 299 -10.46 6.91 -11.95
CA VAL A 299 -10.23 5.93 -10.88
C VAL A 299 -9.57 6.61 -9.69
N VAL A 300 -10.16 6.43 -8.51
CA VAL A 300 -9.59 6.83 -7.22
C VAL A 300 -8.51 5.83 -6.84
N THR A 301 -7.29 6.34 -6.70
CA THR A 301 -6.07 5.53 -6.52
C THR A 301 -5.58 5.52 -5.08
N GLU A 302 -5.86 6.62 -4.39
CA GLU A 302 -5.64 6.84 -2.97
C GLU A 302 -6.68 6.12 -2.09
N TRP A 303 -6.38 6.07 -0.79
CA TRP A 303 -7.35 5.70 0.22
C TRP A 303 -8.36 6.83 0.39
N LEU A 304 -9.63 6.46 0.32
CA LEU A 304 -10.75 7.27 0.71
C LEU A 304 -10.64 7.65 2.19
N PRO A 305 -10.92 8.92 2.55
CA PRO A 305 -10.88 9.38 3.94
C PRO A 305 -11.84 8.63 4.88
N ALA A 306 -12.93 8.10 4.33
CA ALA A 306 -13.87 7.20 4.99
C ALA A 306 -14.07 5.94 4.15
N GLY A 307 -14.13 4.77 4.78
CA GLY A 307 -14.46 3.53 4.08
C GLY A 307 -15.85 3.61 3.43
N ILE A 308 -16.03 2.86 2.35
CA ILE A 308 -17.36 2.49 1.88
C ILE A 308 -17.59 1.08 2.40
N THR A 309 -18.67 0.88 3.14
CA THR A 309 -19.04 -0.45 3.65
C THR A 309 -19.38 -1.36 2.48
N HIS A 310 -18.64 -2.47 2.39
CA HIS A 310 -18.93 -3.56 1.46
C HIS A 310 -19.32 -4.78 2.25
N CYS A 311 -20.41 -5.43 1.84
CA CYS A 311 -20.86 -6.68 2.41
C CYS A 311 -20.82 -7.80 1.38
N ILE A 312 -20.27 -8.94 1.75
CA ILE A 312 -20.33 -10.16 0.97
C ILE A 312 -21.41 -11.04 1.60
N GLU A 313 -22.25 -11.67 0.78
CA GLU A 313 -23.05 -12.82 1.16
C GLU A 313 -22.21 -14.08 0.88
N PRO A 314 -21.57 -14.68 1.91
CA PRO A 314 -20.74 -15.88 1.75
C PRO A 314 -21.63 -17.12 1.59
N TYR A 315 -21.03 -18.29 1.36
CA TYR A 315 -21.78 -19.53 1.47
C TYR A 315 -22.41 -19.67 2.86
N PRO A 316 -23.63 -20.25 2.98
CA PRO A 316 -24.32 -20.35 4.27
C PRO A 316 -23.52 -21.04 5.38
N ASP A 317 -22.67 -22.02 5.02
CA ASP A 317 -21.83 -22.75 5.98
C ASP A 317 -20.66 -21.90 6.52
N ASP A 318 -20.24 -20.89 5.76
CA ASP A 318 -19.08 -20.04 6.06
C ASP A 318 -19.45 -18.79 6.87
N VAL A 319 -20.74 -18.44 6.92
CA VAL A 319 -21.22 -17.13 7.37
C VAL A 319 -20.80 -16.78 8.79
N ASN A 320 -20.65 -17.77 9.66
CA ASN A 320 -20.30 -17.54 11.07
C ASN A 320 -18.80 -17.26 11.30
N ASP A 321 -17.96 -17.51 10.29
CA ASP A 321 -16.51 -17.48 10.41
C ASP A 321 -15.83 -16.55 9.39
N ALA A 322 -16.55 -16.18 8.33
CA ALA A 322 -15.99 -15.45 7.21
C ALA A 322 -15.49 -14.04 7.59
N VAL A 323 -14.28 -13.72 7.16
CA VAL A 323 -13.68 -12.38 7.21
C VAL A 323 -13.46 -11.85 5.80
N VAL A 324 -13.62 -10.55 5.60
CA VAL A 324 -13.39 -9.89 4.31
C VAL A 324 -11.91 -9.55 4.16
N GLY A 325 -11.35 -9.78 2.97
CA GLY A 325 -10.00 -9.36 2.63
C GLY A 325 -10.00 -8.47 1.38
N LEU A 326 -9.10 -7.48 1.39
CA LEU A 326 -8.84 -6.57 0.27
C LEU A 326 -7.40 -6.76 -0.22
N ALA A 327 -7.22 -7.13 -1.48
CA ALA A 327 -5.91 -7.18 -2.11
C ALA A 327 -5.66 -5.91 -2.94
N PHE A 328 -4.55 -5.25 -2.67
CA PHE A 328 -4.14 -4.06 -3.42
C PHE A 328 -2.61 -3.94 -3.46
N GLY A 329 -2.10 -2.96 -4.21
CA GLY A 329 -0.67 -2.78 -4.42
C GLY A 329 -0.13 -3.60 -5.59
N ALA A 330 1.20 -3.60 -5.74
CA ALA A 330 1.87 -4.40 -6.76
C ALA A 330 3.22 -4.93 -6.23
N PRO A 331 3.30 -6.24 -5.95
CA PRO A 331 2.31 -7.27 -6.21
C PRO A 331 1.11 -7.04 -5.28
N GLN A 332 -0.07 -7.46 -5.72
CA GLN A 332 -1.22 -7.39 -4.84
C GLN A 332 -0.99 -8.30 -3.63
N GLN A 333 -1.23 -7.77 -2.44
CA GLN A 333 -1.18 -8.52 -1.19
C GLN A 333 -2.50 -8.36 -0.46
N TRP A 334 -2.97 -9.45 0.13
CA TRP A 334 -4.20 -9.44 0.92
C TRP A 334 -3.98 -8.76 2.26
N GLU A 335 -4.84 -7.79 2.54
CA GLU A 335 -5.05 -7.25 3.88
C GLU A 335 -6.39 -7.76 4.40
N ILE A 336 -6.39 -8.54 5.48
CA ILE A 336 -7.63 -8.96 6.14
C ILE A 336 -8.21 -7.76 6.87
N ARG A 337 -9.51 -7.52 6.67
CA ARG A 337 -10.19 -6.33 7.17
C ARG A 337 -11.00 -6.68 8.41
N PRO A 338 -11.07 -5.77 9.41
CA PRO A 338 -12.05 -5.89 10.48
C PRO A 338 -13.44 -6.16 9.90
N THR A 339 -14.04 -7.28 10.28
CA THR A 339 -15.27 -7.78 9.66
C THR A 339 -16.39 -7.88 10.69
N LEU A 340 -17.52 -7.29 10.34
CA LEU A 340 -18.77 -7.39 11.11
C LEU A 340 -19.76 -8.27 10.38
N ARG A 341 -20.53 -9.06 11.12
CA ARG A 341 -21.62 -9.86 10.56
C ARG A 341 -22.98 -9.25 10.86
N TYR A 342 -23.79 -9.12 9.82
CA TYR A 342 -25.20 -8.72 9.91
C TYR A 342 -26.07 -9.76 9.22
N GLY A 343 -26.67 -10.66 10.00
CA GLY A 343 -27.50 -11.74 9.45
C GLY A 343 -26.69 -12.70 8.57
N ASN A 344 -27.00 -12.73 7.27
CA ASN A 344 -26.30 -13.50 6.24
C ASN A 344 -25.15 -12.74 5.56
N LEU A 345 -24.88 -11.49 5.95
CA LEU A 345 -23.85 -10.64 5.35
C LEU A 345 -22.63 -10.54 6.25
N VAL A 346 -21.45 -10.51 5.63
CA VAL A 346 -20.16 -10.18 6.28
C VAL A 346 -19.59 -8.92 5.65
N CYS A 347 -19.36 -7.91 6.47
CA CYS A 347 -19.17 -6.54 6.04
C CYS A 347 -17.85 -5.98 6.54
N ALA A 348 -17.18 -5.20 5.71
CA ALA A 348 -15.96 -4.49 6.06
C ALA A 348 -15.88 -3.13 5.36
N GLU A 349 -15.13 -2.22 5.99
CA GLU A 349 -14.85 -0.90 5.45
C GLU A 349 -13.76 -0.95 4.39
N ILE A 350 -14.10 -0.51 3.17
CA ILE A 350 -13.20 -0.54 2.02
C ILE A 350 -12.96 0.87 1.52
N GLY A 351 -11.73 1.34 1.69
CA GLY A 351 -11.34 2.70 1.31
C GLY A 351 -10.63 2.81 -0.03
N ARG A 352 -10.43 1.73 -0.80
CA ARG A 352 -9.72 1.82 -2.09
C ARG A 352 -10.12 0.74 -3.06
N SER A 353 -9.83 1.00 -4.34
CA SER A 353 -9.92 0.01 -5.41
C SER A 353 -8.96 -1.18 -5.17
N GLY A 354 -9.38 -2.37 -5.57
CA GLY A 354 -8.61 -3.60 -5.37
C GLY A 354 -9.42 -4.88 -5.61
N LEU A 355 -8.84 -6.02 -5.23
CA LEU A 355 -9.52 -7.30 -5.23
C LEU A 355 -10.21 -7.54 -3.89
N LEU A 356 -11.46 -7.98 -3.92
CA LEU A 356 -12.23 -8.29 -2.71
C LEU A 356 -12.60 -9.78 -2.71
N SER A 357 -12.45 -10.41 -1.55
CA SER A 357 -12.85 -11.79 -1.32
C SER A 357 -13.19 -11.99 0.16
N TYR A 358 -13.66 -13.18 0.51
CA TYR A 358 -13.78 -13.58 1.90
C TYR A 358 -12.94 -14.83 2.19
N PHE A 359 -12.55 -14.94 3.44
CA PHE A 359 -11.61 -15.93 3.94
C PHE A 359 -12.18 -16.60 5.18
N LEU A 360 -11.78 -17.85 5.37
CA LEU A 360 -11.97 -18.57 6.63
C LEU A 360 -10.66 -18.54 7.42
N PRO A 361 -10.66 -18.04 8.66
CA PRO A 361 -9.53 -18.21 9.56
C PRO A 361 -9.28 -19.71 9.84
N THR A 362 -8.02 -20.12 9.88
CA THR A 362 -7.65 -21.48 10.31
C THR A 362 -7.96 -21.68 11.79
N ASP A 363 -8.07 -22.94 12.25
CA ASP A 363 -8.31 -23.24 13.67
C ASP A 363 -7.24 -22.63 14.59
N GLU A 364 -5.97 -22.63 14.16
CA GLU A 364 -4.88 -21.98 14.88
C GLU A 364 -5.11 -20.46 15.02
N THR A 365 -5.59 -19.83 13.95
CA THR A 365 -5.92 -18.40 13.91
C THR A 365 -7.10 -18.08 14.82
N LYS A 366 -8.16 -18.91 14.81
CA LYS A 366 -9.32 -18.77 15.70
C LYS A 366 -8.92 -18.92 17.18
N GLN A 367 -8.12 -19.94 17.50
CA GLN A 367 -7.60 -20.15 18.85
C GLN A 367 -6.73 -18.98 19.33
N ALA A 368 -5.86 -18.46 18.46
CA ALA A 368 -5.04 -17.30 18.76
C ALA A 368 -5.87 -16.01 18.97
N ALA A 369 -7.03 -15.91 18.32
CA ALA A 369 -8.01 -14.83 18.52
C ALA A 369 -8.93 -15.06 19.74
N GLY A 370 -8.80 -16.19 20.45
CA GLY A 370 -9.67 -16.54 21.57
C GLY A 370 -11.10 -16.90 21.17
N VAL A 371 -11.32 -17.26 19.90
CA VAL A 371 -12.61 -17.72 19.38
C VAL A 371 -12.57 -19.25 19.25
N SER A 372 -13.47 -19.93 19.97
CA SER A 372 -13.58 -21.39 20.00
C SER A 372 -14.72 -21.92 19.14
#